data_AF-Q0AUU0-F1
#
_entry.id   AF-Q0AUU0-F1
#
_cell.length_a   1.000
_cell.length_b   1.000
_cell.length_c   1.000
_cell.angle_alpha   90.00
_cell.angle_beta   90.00
_cell.angle_gamma   90.00
#
_symmetry.space_group_name_H-M   'P 1'
#
loop_
_entity.id
_entity.type
_entity.pdbx_description
1 polymer ?
#
loop_
_entity_poly.entity_id
_entity_poly.type
_entity_poly.pdbx_seq_one_letter_code
_entity_poly.pdbx_strand_id
1 'polypeptide(L)'
;MAKKHYEENFKKQIVKIYNQGNHSYRELSEQYDIAPSTVRQWVMRYNNTQSFHAEDNRSEEEKELIELRKKLKQLEMENDILKQAALLLGKR
;
A
#
# COMPACT_ATOMS: atom_id res chain seq x y z
N MET A 1 -16.05 8.61 -5.37
CA MET A 1 -15.25 9.58 -6.15
C MET A 1 -14.20 8.82 -6.93
N ALA A 2 -13.95 9.17 -8.19
CA ALA A 2 -12.90 8.55 -9.00
C ALA A 2 -11.52 8.92 -8.45
N LYS A 3 -10.57 7.98 -8.49
CA LYS A 3 -9.19 8.22 -8.07
C LYS A 3 -8.51 9.12 -9.12
N LYS A 4 -8.16 10.36 -8.75
CA LYS A 4 -7.33 11.24 -9.60
C LYS A 4 -6.00 10.52 -9.87
N HIS A 5 -5.64 10.37 -11.14
CA HIS A 5 -4.32 9.87 -11.54
C HIS A 5 -3.37 11.05 -11.74
N TYR A 6 -2.13 10.86 -11.33
CA TYR A 6 -1.07 11.86 -11.48
C TYR A 6 0.16 11.18 -12.06
N GLU A 7 0.75 11.80 -13.06
CA GLU A 7 2.00 11.36 -13.68
C GLU A 7 3.14 11.29 -12.66
N GLU A 8 4.03 10.33 -12.83
CA GLU A 8 5.13 10.11 -11.86
C GLU A 8 6.09 11.30 -11.82
N ASN A 9 6.43 11.88 -12.97
CA ASN A 9 7.29 13.07 -13.04
C ASN A 9 6.69 14.25 -12.28
N PHE A 10 5.37 14.41 -12.34
CA PHE A 10 4.68 15.45 -11.58
C PHE A 10 4.80 15.21 -10.07
N LYS A 11 4.59 13.98 -9.61
CA LYS A 11 4.79 13.62 -8.20
C LYS A 11 6.23 13.90 -7.74
N LYS A 12 7.23 13.53 -8.54
CA LYS A 12 8.66 13.80 -8.26
C LYS A 12 8.94 15.30 -8.14
N GLN A 13 8.35 16.11 -9.01
CA GLN A 13 8.47 17.56 -8.94
C GLN A 13 7.91 18.13 -7.64
N ILE A 14 6.73 17.68 -7.21
CA ILE A 14 6.13 18.11 -5.93
C ILE A 14 7.01 17.72 -4.73
N VAL A 15 7.53 16.49 -4.72
CA VAL A 15 8.45 16.05 -3.66
C VAL A 15 9.73 16.87 -3.66
N LYS A 16 10.30 17.17 -4.83
CA LYS A 16 11.48 18.03 -4.96
C LYS A 16 11.24 19.43 -4.39
N ILE A 17 10.10 20.04 -4.70
CA ILE A 17 9.72 21.37 -4.18
C ILE A 17 9.56 21.32 -2.65
N TYR A 18 8.88 20.30 -2.12
CA TYR A 18 8.74 20.14 -0.66
C TYR A 18 10.10 20.00 0.03
N ASN A 19 10.99 19.17 -0.53
CA ASN A 19 12.30 18.90 0.04
C ASN A 19 13.26 20.11 -0.01
N GLN A 20 12.93 21.19 -0.72
CA GLN A 20 13.65 22.46 -0.64
C GLN A 20 13.40 23.21 0.68
N GLY A 21 12.40 22.80 1.47
CA GLY A 21 12.13 23.33 2.81
C GLY A 21 11.30 24.61 2.86
N ASN A 22 10.89 25.16 1.71
CA ASN A 22 10.19 26.44 1.63
C ASN A 22 8.67 26.32 1.51
N HIS A 23 8.13 25.10 1.48
CA HIS A 23 6.70 24.86 1.29
C HIS A 23 6.18 23.79 2.25
N SER A 24 5.03 24.07 2.85
CA SER A 24 4.23 23.12 3.62
C SER A 24 3.36 22.25 2.71
N TYR A 25 2.85 21.14 3.26
CA TYR A 25 1.87 20.30 2.55
C TYR A 25 0.61 21.06 2.16
N ARG A 26 0.22 22.07 2.95
CA ARG A 26 -0.99 22.86 2.71
C ARG A 26 -0.80 23.83 1.55
N GLU A 27 0.33 24.54 1.50
CA GLU A 27 0.63 25.46 0.39
C GLU A 27 0.70 24.71 -0.94
N LEU A 28 1.39 23.56 -0.97
CA LEU A 28 1.43 22.71 -2.17
C LEU A 28 0.06 22.14 -2.55
N SER A 29 -0.77 21.85 -1.56
CA SER A 29 -2.14 21.40 -1.79
C SER A 29 -2.99 22.47 -2.50
N GLU A 30 -2.95 23.70 -1.97
CA GLU A 30 -3.70 24.84 -2.51
C GLU A 30 -3.18 25.26 -3.89
N GLN A 31 -1.86 25.31 -4.08
CA GLN A 31 -1.24 25.74 -5.34
C GLN A 31 -1.49 24.78 -6.50
N TYR A 32 -1.59 23.47 -6.24
CA TYR A 32 -1.67 22.44 -7.28
C TYR A 32 -3.03 21.71 -7.33
N ASP A 33 -4.02 22.12 -6.53
CA ASP A 33 -5.33 21.46 -6.38
C ASP A 33 -5.22 19.95 -6.07
N ILE A 34 -4.32 19.63 -5.12
CA ILE A 34 -4.08 18.26 -4.66
C ILE A 34 -4.50 18.16 -3.21
N ALA A 35 -5.15 17.07 -2.80
CA ALA A 35 -5.46 16.89 -1.38
C ALA A 35 -4.17 16.91 -0.51
N PRO A 36 -4.13 17.59 0.65
CA PRO A 36 -2.93 17.67 1.48
C PRO A 36 -2.40 16.30 1.91
N SER A 37 -3.31 15.36 2.16
CA SER A 37 -2.98 13.97 2.50
C SER A 37 -2.26 13.24 1.36
N THR A 38 -2.59 13.55 0.11
CA THR A 38 -1.93 12.98 -1.07
C THR A 38 -0.51 13.52 -1.21
N VAL A 39 -0.30 14.83 -1.05
CA VAL A 39 1.04 15.45 -1.06
C VAL A 39 1.91 14.83 0.03
N ARG A 40 1.39 14.74 1.26
CA ARG A 40 2.10 14.11 2.38
C ARG A 40 2.49 12.66 2.09
N GLN A 41 1.57 11.87 1.52
CA GLN A 41 1.86 10.48 1.16
C GLN A 41 2.97 10.36 0.11
N TRP A 42 2.98 11.22 -0.91
CA TRP A 42 4.04 11.20 -1.92
C TRP A 42 5.40 11.52 -1.34
N VAL A 43 5.48 12.57 -0.52
CA VAL A 43 6.73 12.97 0.16
C VAL A 43 7.23 11.85 1.06
N MET A 44 6.38 11.32 1.94
CA MET A 44 6.77 10.27 2.89
C MET A 44 7.29 9.02 2.17
N ARG A 45 6.54 8.52 1.18
CA ARG A 45 6.90 7.28 0.48
C ARG A 45 8.16 7.45 -0.36
N TYR A 46 8.22 8.52 -1.13
CA TYR A 46 9.34 8.75 -2.03
C TYR A 46 10.63 9.03 -1.25
N ASN A 47 10.57 9.78 -0.15
CA ASN A 47 11.76 10.02 0.66
C ASN A 47 12.26 8.75 1.38
N ASN A 48 11.36 7.81 1.69
CA ASN A 48 11.73 6.55 2.33
C ASN A 48 12.36 5.56 1.36
N THR A 49 11.75 5.33 0.19
CA THR A 49 12.17 4.23 -0.72
C THR A 49 12.37 4.63 -2.18
N GLN A 50 12.32 5.93 -2.51
CA GLN A 50 12.35 6.45 -3.88
C GLN A 50 11.21 5.91 -4.77
N SER A 51 10.15 5.41 -4.14
CA SER A 51 8.95 4.87 -4.81
C SER A 51 7.68 5.51 -4.25
N PHE A 52 6.66 5.66 -5.11
CA PHE A 52 5.33 6.09 -4.71
C PHE A 52 4.40 4.91 -4.34
N HIS A 53 4.85 3.68 -4.60
CA HIS A 53 4.10 2.46 -4.32
C HIS A 53 4.14 2.16 -2.82
N ALA A 54 2.99 1.70 -2.29
CA ALA A 54 2.87 1.40 -0.87
C ALA A 54 3.62 0.11 -0.51
N GLU A 55 3.66 -0.83 -1.46
CA GLU A 55 4.33 -2.12 -1.38
C GLU A 55 5.82 -1.96 -1.08
N ASP A 56 6.46 -1.04 -1.79
CA ASP A 56 7.90 -0.78 -1.67
C ASP A 56 8.25 -0.12 -0.33
N ASN A 57 7.26 0.46 0.36
CA ASN A 57 7.42 1.13 1.65
C ASN A 57 7.11 0.23 2.85
N ARG A 58 6.82 -1.06 2.63
CA ARG A 58 6.56 -2.01 3.72
C ARG A 58 7.86 -2.46 4.38
N SER A 59 7.82 -2.63 5.71
CA SER A 59 8.92 -3.30 6.42
C SER A 59 9.00 -4.78 6.07
N GLU A 60 10.12 -5.44 6.39
CA GLU A 60 10.25 -6.88 6.17
C GLU A 60 9.26 -7.66 7.04
N GLU A 61 9.01 -7.22 8.27
CA GLU A 61 8.03 -7.83 9.16
C GLU A 61 6.60 -7.70 8.59
N GLU A 62 6.26 -6.57 7.98
CA GLU A 62 4.97 -6.39 7.32
C GLU A 62 4.82 -7.31 6.10
N LYS A 63 5.88 -7.47 5.30
CA LYS A 63 5.89 -8.39 4.16
C LYS A 63 5.72 -9.83 4.63
N GLU A 64 6.46 -10.25 5.65
CA GLU A 64 6.35 -11.58 6.24
C GLU A 64 4.95 -11.83 6.80
N LEU A 65 4.37 -10.87 7.52
CA LEU A 65 3.02 -10.97 8.06
C LEU A 65 1.96 -11.16 6.96
N ILE A 66 2.09 -10.45 5.84
CA ILE A 66 1.20 -10.61 4.68
C ILE A 66 1.31 -12.02 4.11
N GLU A 67 2.53 -12.54 3.94
CA GLU A 67 2.76 -13.89 3.41
C GLU A 67 2.26 -14.98 4.36
N LEU A 68 2.49 -14.83 5.66
CA LEU A 68 1.98 -15.75 6.68
C LEU A 68 0.45 -15.77 6.69
N ARG A 69 -0.21 -14.62 6.59
CA ARG A 69 -1.69 -14.55 6.51
C ARG A 69 -2.24 -15.24 5.27
N LYS A 70 -1.57 -15.12 4.12
CA LYS A 70 -1.95 -15.85 2.90
C LYS A 70 -1.84 -17.37 3.09
N LYS A 71 -0.71 -17.83 3.66
CA LYS A 71 -0.48 -19.25 3.95
C LYS A 71 -1.49 -19.79 4.95
N LEU A 72 -1.79 -19.06 6.03
CA LEU A 72 -2.78 -19.44 7.02
C LEU A 72 -4.15 -19.67 6.37
N LYS A 73 -4.61 -18.70 5.57
CA LYS A 73 -5.90 -18.81 4.86
C LYS A 73 -5.94 -20.03 3.93
N GLN A 74 -4.86 -20.30 3.21
CA GLN A 74 -4.76 -21.46 2.33
C GLN A 74 -4.87 -22.77 3.12
N LEU A 75 -4.13 -22.88 4.23
CA LEU A 75 -4.16 -24.05 5.11
C LEU A 75 -5.53 -24.25 5.76
N GLU A 76 -6.21 -23.17 6.17
CA GLU A 76 -7.58 -23.22 6.69
C GLU A 76 -8.54 -23.79 5.64
N MET A 77 -8.46 -23.34 4.39
CA MET A 77 -9.27 -23.84 3.28
C MET A 77 -8.98 -25.32 2.98
N GLU A 78 -7.70 -25.72 2.94
CA GLU A 78 -7.31 -27.12 2.75
C GLU A 78 -7.83 -28.00 3.89
N ASN A 79 -7.72 -27.53 5.12
CA ASN A 79 -8.24 -28.24 6.29
C ASN A 79 -9.75 -28.44 6.22
N ASP A 80 -10.49 -27.41 5.80
CA ASP A 80 -11.95 -27.49 5.62
C ASP A 80 -12.32 -28.51 4.54
N ILE A 81 -11.61 -28.51 3.40
CA ILE A 81 -11.81 -29.51 2.34
C ILE A 81 -11.56 -30.93 2.86
N LEU A 82 -10.46 -31.13 3.60
CA LEU A 82 -10.14 -32.43 4.20
C LEU A 82 -11.19 -32.90 5.21
N LYS A 83 -11.70 -31.99 6.04
CA LYS A 83 -12.80 -32.28 6.98
C LYS A 83 -14.07 -32.68 6.24
N GLN A 84 -14.44 -31.96 5.17
CA GLN A 84 -15.61 -32.31 4.35
C GLN A 84 -15.43 -33.68 3.69
N ALA A 85 -14.24 -33.98 3.15
CA ALA A 85 -13.93 -35.28 2.57
C ALA A 85 -14.03 -36.42 3.60
N ALA A 86 -13.50 -36.22 4.81
CA ALA A 86 -13.58 -37.21 5.89
C ALA A 86 -15.04 -37.50 6.30
N LEU A 87 -15.88 -36.47 6.39
CA LEU A 87 -17.32 -36.64 6.67
C LEU A 87 -18.05 -37.41 5.57
N LEU A 88 -17.69 -37.22 4.31
CA LEU A 88 -18.28 -37.97 3.19
C LEU A 88 -17.83 -39.43 3.19
N LEU A 89 -16.56 -39.70 3.50
CA LEU A 89 -15.99 -41.05 3.51
C LEU A 89 -16.46 -41.89 4.72
N GLY A 90 -16.65 -41.27 5.88
CA GLY A 90 -17.12 -41.92 7.11
C GLY A 90 -18.63 -42.15 7.18
N LYS A 91 -19.39 -41.68 6.18
CA LYS A 91 -20.85 -41.95 6.04
C LYS A 91 -21.14 -43.22 5.22
N ARG A 92 -20.13 -44.06 4.96
CA ARG A 92 -20.28 -45.42 4.44
C ARG A 92 -20.27 -46.44 5.56
#